data_AF-A0A4W5L632-F1
#
_entry.id   AF-A0A4W5L632-F1
#
_cell.length_a   1.000
_cell.length_b   1.000
_cell.length_c   1.000
_cell.angle_alpha   90.00
_cell.angle_beta   90.00
_cell.angle_gamma   90.00
#
_symmetry.space_group_name_H-M   'P 1'
#
loop_
_entity.id
_entity.type
_entity.pdbx_description
1 polymer ?
#
loop_
_entity_poly.entity_id
_entity_poly.type
_entity_poly.pdbx_seq_one_letter_code
_entity_poly.pdbx_strand_id
1 'polypeptide(L)'
;MKVPVIMLSSVTELHSYIDQTQLTTELGGTQEYCHDKWISHRTDIEGFALMVKRTAQILQSFGTELAETELPNEIQATANLLRSHTDKKDKMKEDLQVALGQGSRLLESINEPVVRDYNMNQDELENLATVQRLEHTLGTLTLGLEHTLGTQNTGVGLRTYS
;
A
#
# COMPACT_ATOMS: atom_id res chain seq x y z
N MET A 1 25.68 -15.07 0.42
CA MET A 1 26.40 -13.89 0.93
C MET A 1 26.75 -14.15 2.40
N LYS A 2 28.00 -14.00 2.82
CA LYS A 2 28.41 -14.13 4.22
C LYS A 2 28.54 -12.71 4.76
N VAL A 3 27.66 -12.30 5.66
CA VAL A 3 27.71 -10.96 6.27
C VAL A 3 28.94 -10.92 7.19
N PRO A 4 29.89 -9.98 7.00
CA PRO A 4 31.04 -9.85 7.87
C PRO A 4 30.57 -9.41 9.26
N VAL A 5 31.02 -10.12 10.30
CA VAL A 5 30.77 -9.76 11.70
C VAL A 5 32.01 -9.04 12.21
N ILE A 6 31.82 -7.82 12.69
CA ILE A 6 32.88 -6.99 13.29
C ILE A 6 32.60 -6.93 14.79
N MET A 7 33.60 -7.26 15.60
CA MET A 7 33.52 -7.15 17.06
C MET A 7 34.13 -5.81 17.47
N LEU A 8 33.36 -4.99 18.18
CA LEU A 8 33.78 -3.69 18.66
C LEU A 8 34.05 -3.78 20.18
N SER A 9 35.10 -3.11 20.62
CA SER A 9 35.59 -3.13 22.01
C SER A 9 35.17 -1.90 22.81
N SER A 10 34.68 -0.86 22.15
CA SER A 10 34.21 0.38 22.79
C SER A 10 33.16 1.13 21.95
N VAL A 11 32.42 2.02 22.59
CA VAL A 11 31.47 2.94 21.93
C VAL A 11 32.20 3.92 21.01
N THR A 12 33.42 4.34 21.36
CA THR A 12 34.24 5.19 20.49
C THR A 12 34.58 4.49 19.17
N GLU A 13 34.83 3.18 19.21
CA GLU A 13 35.05 2.37 18.02
C GLU A 13 33.78 2.28 17.16
N LEU A 14 32.61 2.11 17.79
CA LEU A 14 31.30 2.15 17.11
C LEU A 14 31.06 3.45 16.34
N HIS A 15 31.41 4.60 16.93
CA HIS A 15 31.25 5.92 16.30
C HIS A 15 32.17 6.13 15.08
N SER A 16 33.20 5.29 14.89
CA SER A 16 34.01 5.31 13.66
C SER A 16 33.33 4.62 12.47
N TYR A 17 32.32 3.78 12.74
CA TYR A 17 31.58 3.03 11.73
C TYR A 17 30.17 3.57 11.48
N ILE A 18 29.55 4.19 12.49
CA ILE A 18 28.16 4.67 12.44
C ILE A 18 28.11 6.11 12.92
N ASP A 19 27.38 6.95 12.19
CA ASP A 19 27.11 8.32 12.56
C ASP A 19 26.33 8.37 13.88
N GLN A 20 26.75 9.23 14.81
CA GLN A 20 26.08 9.40 16.11
C GLN A 20 24.61 9.83 15.95
N THR A 21 24.24 10.46 14.85
CA THR A 21 22.86 10.81 14.52
C THR A 21 21.95 9.60 14.29
N GLN A 22 22.53 8.44 14.00
CA GLN A 22 21.80 7.18 13.78
C GLN A 22 21.76 6.29 15.03
N LEU A 23 22.43 6.72 16.10
CA LEU A 23 22.50 5.96 17.36
C LEU A 23 21.57 6.58 18.39
N THR A 24 20.92 5.73 19.18
CA THR A 24 20.10 6.18 20.31
C THR A 24 20.98 6.80 21.39
N THR A 25 20.38 7.65 22.22
CA THR A 25 21.09 8.32 23.33
C THR A 25 21.77 7.34 24.30
N GLU A 26 21.24 6.13 24.47
CA GLU A 26 21.84 5.06 25.29
C GLU A 26 23.19 4.55 24.74
N LEU A 27 23.43 4.71 23.44
CA LEU A 27 24.68 4.35 22.75
C LEU A 27 25.58 5.56 22.47
N GLY A 28 25.31 6.69 23.15
CA GLY A 28 26.05 7.94 22.98
C GLY A 28 25.78 8.64 21.65
N GLY A 29 24.62 8.38 21.03
CA GLY A 29 24.15 9.09 19.84
C GLY A 29 23.14 10.20 20.14
N THR A 30 22.57 10.78 19.10
CA THR A 30 21.59 11.88 19.20
C THR A 30 20.18 11.48 18.75
N GLN A 31 19.96 10.24 18.34
CA GLN A 31 18.63 9.76 17.93
C GLN A 31 17.74 9.59 19.16
N GLU A 32 16.61 10.29 19.18
CA GLU A 32 15.56 10.01 20.16
C GLU A 32 14.85 8.71 19.79
N TYR A 33 14.74 7.81 20.76
CA TYR A 33 14.02 6.55 20.63
C TYR A 33 12.84 6.50 21.59
N CYS A 34 11.67 6.14 21.07
CA CYS A 34 10.48 5.90 21.87
C CYS A 34 9.91 4.53 21.48
N HIS A 35 10.05 3.56 22.39
CA HIS A 35 9.65 2.18 22.15
C HIS A 35 8.17 2.05 21.78
N ASP A 36 7.30 2.71 22.53
CA ASP A 36 5.84 2.65 22.30
C ASP A 36 5.45 3.21 20.93
N LYS A 37 6.08 4.32 20.51
CA LYS A 37 5.87 4.88 19.16
C LYS A 37 6.36 3.95 18.07
N TRP A 38 7.56 3.38 18.24
CA TRP A 38 8.12 2.44 17.28
C TRP A 38 7.23 1.21 17.10
N ILE A 39 6.77 0.60 18.21
CA ILE A 39 5.83 -0.53 18.16
C ILE A 39 4.51 -0.14 17.50
N SER A 40 3.93 1.00 17.88
CA SER A 40 2.67 1.48 17.30
C SER A 40 2.78 1.63 15.79
N HIS A 41 3.80 2.34 15.31
CA HIS A 41 4.02 2.55 13.88
C HIS A 41 4.22 1.23 13.14
N ARG A 42 5.04 0.32 13.67
CA ARG A 42 5.24 -1.01 13.07
C ARG A 42 3.94 -1.80 12.98
N THR A 43 3.14 -1.78 14.02
CA THR A 43 1.83 -2.48 14.07
C THR A 43 0.85 -1.89 13.06
N ASP A 44 0.76 -0.56 12.98
CA ASP A 44 -0.14 0.12 12.06
C ASP A 44 0.27 -0.10 10.59
N ILE A 45 1.58 -0.07 10.31
CA ILE A 45 2.14 -0.37 8.98
C ILE A 45 1.84 -1.82 8.58
N GLU A 46 2.01 -2.78 9.48
CA GLU A 46 1.70 -4.19 9.22
C GLU A 46 0.20 -4.40 8.97
N GLY A 47 -0.65 -3.75 9.77
CA GLY A 47 -2.10 -3.74 9.57
C GLY A 47 -2.50 -3.16 8.21
N PHE A 48 -1.88 -2.05 7.81
CA PHE A 48 -2.10 -1.44 6.50
C PHE A 48 -1.62 -2.33 5.35
N ALA A 49 -0.44 -2.95 5.47
CA ALA A 49 0.07 -3.88 4.46
C ALA A 49 -0.87 -5.08 4.26
N LEU A 50 -1.42 -5.63 5.35
CA LEU A 50 -2.42 -6.71 5.28
C LEU A 50 -3.70 -6.28 4.56
N MET A 51 -4.16 -5.06 4.82
CA MET A 51 -5.31 -4.49 4.14
C MET A 51 -5.07 -4.31 2.65
N VAL A 52 -3.95 -3.70 2.25
CA VAL A 52 -3.56 -3.53 0.84
C VAL A 52 -3.51 -4.89 0.13
N LYS A 53 -2.90 -5.89 0.78
CA LYS A 53 -2.84 -7.26 0.26
C LYS A 53 -4.24 -7.85 0.05
N ARG A 54 -5.14 -7.72 1.03
CA ARG A 54 -6.52 -8.21 0.93
C ARG A 54 -7.26 -7.53 -0.22
N THR A 55 -7.16 -6.21 -0.34
CA THR A 55 -7.81 -5.45 -1.40
C THR A 55 -7.31 -5.87 -2.78
N ALA A 56 -5.99 -6.06 -2.94
CA ALA A 56 -5.41 -6.57 -4.17
C ALA A 56 -5.91 -7.97 -4.54
N GLN A 57 -6.06 -8.87 -3.55
CA GLN A 57 -6.61 -10.21 -3.76
C GLN A 57 -8.07 -10.18 -4.21
N ILE A 58 -8.91 -9.37 -3.55
CA ILE A 58 -10.33 -9.21 -3.93
C ILE A 58 -10.43 -8.69 -5.37
N LEU A 59 -9.61 -7.70 -5.72
CA LEU A 59 -9.57 -7.14 -7.05
C LEU A 59 -9.10 -8.17 -8.09
N GLN A 60 -8.07 -8.95 -7.77
CA GLN A 60 -7.62 -10.03 -8.65
C GLN A 60 -8.72 -11.06 -8.89
N SER A 61 -9.40 -11.53 -7.83
CA SER A 61 -10.51 -12.47 -7.94
C SER A 61 -11.66 -11.92 -8.78
N PHE A 62 -11.99 -10.64 -8.63
CA PHE A 62 -13.00 -9.97 -9.46
C PHE A 62 -12.57 -9.88 -10.93
N GLY A 63 -11.30 -9.57 -11.20
CA GLY A 63 -10.76 -9.54 -12.55
C GLY A 63 -10.79 -10.92 -13.23
N THR A 64 -10.50 -11.99 -12.47
CA THR A 64 -10.66 -13.38 -12.94
C THR A 64 -12.12 -13.71 -13.21
N GLU A 65 -13.03 -13.40 -12.28
CA GLU A 65 -14.48 -13.60 -12.46
C GLU A 65 -14.94 -12.93 -13.77
N LEU A 66 -14.54 -11.67 -13.99
CA LEU A 66 -14.94 -10.92 -15.18
C LEU A 66 -14.36 -11.50 -16.49
N ALA A 67 -13.14 -12.04 -16.47
CA ALA A 67 -12.49 -12.62 -17.64
C ALA A 67 -13.07 -14.00 -18.02
N GLU A 68 -13.52 -14.76 -17.02
CA GLU A 68 -14.09 -16.11 -17.18
C GLU A 68 -15.62 -16.11 -17.36
N THR A 69 -16.28 -14.96 -17.16
CA THR A 69 -17.74 -14.86 -17.26
C THR A 69 -18.21 -14.93 -18.72
N GLU A 70 -19.05 -15.92 -19.00
CA GLU A 70 -19.81 -16.00 -20.25
C GLU A 70 -21.15 -15.25 -20.14
N LEU A 71 -21.54 -14.56 -21.22
CA LEU A 71 -22.80 -13.83 -21.24
C LEU A 71 -23.99 -14.78 -21.42
N PRO A 72 -25.05 -14.65 -20.59
CA PRO A 72 -26.29 -15.39 -20.78
C PRO A 72 -26.96 -15.09 -22.12
N ASN A 73 -27.71 -16.07 -22.64
CA ASN A 73 -28.49 -15.89 -23.87
C ASN A 73 -29.78 -15.08 -23.67
N GLU A 74 -30.23 -14.90 -22.42
CA GLU A 74 -31.43 -14.13 -22.09
C GLU A 74 -31.08 -12.68 -21.75
N ILE A 75 -31.77 -11.73 -22.38
CA ILE A 75 -31.57 -10.29 -22.17
C ILE A 75 -31.70 -9.92 -20.68
N GLN A 76 -32.69 -10.48 -19.98
CA GLN A 76 -32.91 -10.20 -18.57
C GLN A 76 -31.78 -10.77 -17.69
N ALA A 77 -31.29 -11.97 -18.00
CA ALA A 77 -30.18 -12.57 -17.27
C ALA A 77 -28.87 -11.78 -17.48
N THR A 78 -28.62 -11.34 -18.71
CA THR A 78 -27.47 -10.46 -19.03
C THR A 78 -27.57 -9.10 -18.33
N ALA A 79 -28.75 -8.49 -18.30
CA ALA A 79 -28.95 -7.23 -17.57
C ALA A 79 -28.72 -7.37 -16.05
N ASN A 80 -29.14 -8.50 -15.47
CA ASN A 80 -28.91 -8.79 -14.05
C ASN A 80 -27.43 -9.06 -13.76
N LEU A 81 -26.74 -9.78 -14.64
CA LEU A 81 -25.31 -10.05 -14.53
C LEU A 81 -24.48 -8.76 -14.56
N LEU A 82 -24.74 -7.88 -15.55
CA LEU A 82 -24.06 -6.59 -15.66
C LEU A 82 -24.30 -5.70 -14.44
N ARG A 83 -25.53 -5.71 -13.90
CA ARG A 83 -25.85 -4.98 -12.67
C ARG A 83 -25.04 -5.50 -11.48
N SER A 84 -25.01 -6.82 -11.29
CA SER A 84 -24.23 -7.46 -10.22
C SER A 84 -22.74 -7.12 -10.31
N HIS A 85 -22.14 -7.18 -11.50
CA HIS A 85 -20.75 -6.76 -11.68
C HIS A 85 -20.54 -5.27 -11.42
N THR A 86 -21.48 -4.41 -11.81
CA THR A 86 -21.43 -2.97 -11.55
C THR A 86 -21.47 -2.68 -10.05
N ASP A 87 -22.39 -3.32 -9.32
CA ASP A 87 -22.54 -3.16 -7.88
C ASP A 87 -21.27 -3.64 -7.13
N LYS A 88 -20.73 -4.81 -7.51
CA LYS A 88 -19.46 -5.33 -6.96
C LYS A 88 -18.30 -4.36 -7.19
N LYS A 89 -18.19 -3.82 -8.41
CA LYS A 89 -17.17 -2.83 -8.76
C LYS A 89 -17.29 -1.57 -7.91
N ASP A 90 -18.50 -1.02 -7.78
CA ASP A 90 -18.72 0.19 -6.99
C ASP A 90 -18.34 -0.03 -5.52
N LYS A 91 -18.67 -1.21 -4.97
CA LYS A 91 -18.23 -1.58 -3.62
C LYS A 91 -16.71 -1.64 -3.49
N MET A 92 -16.03 -2.28 -4.44
CA MET A 92 -14.56 -2.35 -4.44
C MET A 92 -13.91 -0.97 -4.56
N LYS A 93 -14.51 -0.06 -5.32
CA LYS A 93 -14.04 1.32 -5.44
C LYS A 93 -14.15 2.06 -4.10
N GLU A 94 -15.25 1.89 -3.37
CA GLU A 94 -15.43 2.44 -2.03
C GLU A 94 -14.38 1.87 -1.07
N ASP A 95 -14.16 0.55 -1.07
CA ASP A 95 -13.18 -0.11 -0.21
C ASP A 95 -11.74 0.39 -0.49
N LEU A 96 -11.40 0.64 -1.76
CA LEU A 96 -10.13 1.25 -2.17
C LEU A 96 -9.98 2.68 -1.63
N GLN A 97 -11.03 3.49 -1.69
CA GLN A 97 -11.01 4.85 -1.14
C GLN A 97 -10.82 4.86 0.37
N VAL A 98 -11.45 3.93 1.09
CA VAL A 98 -11.26 3.76 2.53
C VAL A 98 -9.81 3.38 2.84
N ALA A 99 -9.24 2.43 2.10
CA ALA A 99 -7.84 2.01 2.26
C ALA A 99 -6.88 3.17 2.01
N LEU A 100 -7.10 3.97 0.95
CA LEU A 100 -6.31 5.18 0.68
C LEU A 100 -6.38 6.16 1.85
N GLY A 101 -7.58 6.45 2.36
CA GLY A 101 -7.74 7.36 3.50
C GLY A 101 -7.09 6.84 4.79
N GLN A 102 -7.01 5.53 4.99
CA GLN A 102 -6.26 4.92 6.09
C GLN A 102 -4.75 5.05 5.89
N GLY A 103 -4.26 4.87 4.66
CA GLY A 103 -2.87 5.11 4.28
C GLY A 103 -2.43 6.55 4.54
N SER A 104 -3.24 7.53 4.13
CA SER A 104 -2.93 8.95 4.34
C SER A 104 -2.88 9.34 5.82
N ARG A 105 -3.81 8.83 6.65
CA ARG A 105 -3.75 9.04 8.11
C ARG A 105 -2.53 8.40 8.76
N LEU A 106 -2.13 7.22 8.28
CA LEU A 106 -0.91 6.56 8.73
C LEU A 106 0.34 7.37 8.35
N LEU A 107 0.39 7.91 7.12
CA LEU A 107 1.45 8.82 6.69
C LEU A 107 1.52 10.08 7.55
N GLU A 108 0.37 10.69 7.87
CA GLU A 108 0.29 11.86 8.75
C GLU A 108 0.80 11.53 10.16
N SER A 109 0.46 10.36 10.70
CA SER A 109 0.94 9.90 12.02
C SER A 109 2.46 9.69 12.03
N ILE A 110 3.01 9.08 10.98
CA ILE A 110 4.47 8.90 10.82
C ILE A 110 5.17 10.25 10.60
N ASN A 111 4.52 11.20 9.90
CA ASN A 111 5.03 12.54 9.62
C ASN A 111 4.67 13.59 10.68
N GLU A 112 3.98 13.23 11.77
CA GLU A 112 3.63 14.16 12.85
C GLU A 112 4.85 14.91 13.46
N PRO A 113 6.11 14.45 13.36
CA PRO A 113 7.29 15.24 13.76
C PRO A 113 7.66 16.39 12.81
N VAL A 114 7.15 16.46 11.57
CA VAL A 114 7.61 17.37 10.51
C VAL A 114 7.33 18.86 10.82
N VAL A 115 6.56 19.17 11.86
CA VAL A 115 6.23 20.56 12.27
C VAL A 115 7.29 21.19 13.19
N ARG A 116 8.31 20.44 13.61
CA ARG A 116 9.51 20.99 14.28
C ARG A 116 10.71 20.68 13.40
N ASP A 117 11.77 21.50 13.44
CA ASP A 117 13.03 21.34 12.69
C ASP A 117 13.72 19.98 12.97
N TYR A 118 13.12 18.89 12.51
CA TYR A 118 13.45 17.51 12.84
C TYR A 118 13.78 16.78 11.54
N ASN A 119 15.02 16.29 11.43
CA ASN A 119 15.43 15.41 10.35
C ASN A 119 14.91 14.00 10.65
N MET A 120 14.14 13.43 9.73
CA MET A 120 13.68 12.04 9.83
C MET A 120 14.88 11.10 9.96
N ASN A 121 14.77 10.14 10.86
CA ASN A 121 15.76 9.08 10.99
C ASN A 121 15.60 8.04 9.87
N GLN A 122 16.57 7.13 9.76
CA GLN A 122 16.60 6.13 8.69
C GLN A 122 15.36 5.21 8.71
N ASP A 123 14.90 4.79 9.89
CA ASP A 123 13.72 3.93 10.03
C ASP A 123 12.44 4.67 9.61
N GLU A 124 12.30 5.94 10.00
CA GLU A 124 11.18 6.81 9.61
C GLU A 124 11.16 7.04 8.10
N LEU A 125 12.33 7.22 7.47
CA LEU A 125 12.46 7.36 6.03
C LEU A 125 12.09 6.06 5.28
N GLU A 126 12.50 4.91 5.80
CA GLU A 126 12.15 3.59 5.23
C GLU A 126 10.66 3.29 5.39
N ASN A 127 10.07 3.65 6.53
CA ASN A 127 8.63 3.55 6.78
C ASN A 127 7.85 4.44 5.80
N LEU A 128 8.25 5.71 5.64
CA LEU A 128 7.67 6.65 4.68
C LEU A 128 7.74 6.08 3.25
N ALA A 129 8.91 5.63 2.82
CA ALA A 129 9.11 5.05 1.49
C ALA A 129 8.23 3.80 1.28
N THR A 130 8.04 3.00 2.33
CA THR A 130 7.19 1.81 2.28
C THR A 130 5.73 2.17 2.09
N VAL A 131 5.21 3.13 2.86
CA VAL A 131 3.82 3.56 2.73
C VAL A 131 3.56 4.24 1.38
N GLN A 132 4.49 5.06 0.90
CA GLN A 132 4.40 5.66 -0.44
C GLN A 132 4.34 4.62 -1.57
N ARG A 133 5.15 3.55 -1.49
CA ARG A 133 5.06 2.44 -2.46
C ARG A 133 3.71 1.74 -2.42
N LEU A 134 3.13 1.57 -1.22
CA LEU A 134 1.80 0.97 -1.06
C LEU A 134 0.69 1.88 -1.61
N GLU A 135 0.73 3.18 -1.35
CA GLU A 135 -0.19 4.15 -1.93
C GLU A 135 -0.11 4.18 -3.46
N HIS A 136 1.12 4.17 -4.01
CA HIS A 136 1.31 4.06 -5.46
C HIS A 136 0.71 2.77 -6.02
N THR A 137 0.84 1.65 -5.30
CA THR A 137 0.23 0.37 -5.68
C THR A 137 -1.29 0.46 -5.70
N LEU A 138 -1.91 1.09 -4.69
CA LEU A 138 -3.36 1.33 -4.68
C LEU A 138 -3.81 2.23 -5.85
N GLY A 139 -3.04 3.26 -6.18
CA GLY A 139 -3.29 4.13 -7.32
C GLY A 139 -3.27 3.38 -8.65
N THR A 140 -2.28 2.50 -8.86
CA THR A 140 -2.19 1.70 -10.09
C THR A 140 -3.33 0.67 -10.20
N LEU A 141 -3.73 0.05 -9.09
CA LEU A 141 -4.90 -0.84 -9.06
C LEU A 141 -6.21 -0.11 -9.38
N THR A 142 -6.35 1.13 -8.89
CA THR A 142 -7.52 1.97 -9.18
C THR A 142 -7.61 2.30 -10.67
N LEU A 143 -6.50 2.70 -11.30
CA LEU A 143 -6.43 2.94 -12.75
C LEU A 143 -6.67 1.65 -13.56
N GLY A 144 -6.18 0.51 -13.08
CA GLY A 144 -6.40 -0.79 -13.69
C GLY A 144 -7.89 -1.19 -13.72
N LEU A 145 -8.61 -0.91 -12.64
CA LEU A 145 -10.08 -1.08 -12.59
C LEU A 145 -10.80 -0.20 -13.60
N GLU A 146 -10.37 1.05 -13.78
CA GLU A 146 -10.99 1.96 -14.74
C GLU A 146 -10.75 1.54 -16.19
N HIS A 147 -9.56 1.02 -16.50
CA HIS A 147 -9.19 0.61 -17.86
C HIS A 147 -9.85 -0.70 -18.31
N THR A 148 -10.01 -1.70 -17.44
CA THR A 148 -10.68 -2.98 -17.78
C THR A 148 -12.16 -2.79 -18.12
N LEU A 149 -12.78 -1.69 -17.70
CA LEU A 149 -14.16 -1.34 -18.03
C LEU A 149 -14.29 -0.57 -19.35
N GLY A 150 -13.30 0.25 -19.69
CA GLY A 150 -13.28 0.98 -20.96
C GLY A 150 -13.24 0.05 -22.17
N THR A 151 -12.51 -1.07 -22.07
CA THR A 151 -12.35 -2.03 -23.16
C THR A 151 -13.59 -2.93 -23.37
N GLN A 152 -14.30 -3.28 -22.30
CA GLN A 152 -15.54 -4.07 -22.42
C GLN A 152 -16.73 -3.25 -22.93
N ASN A 153 -16.79 -1.94 -22.62
CA ASN A 153 -17.86 -1.07 -23.13
C ASN A 153 -17.72 -0.77 -24.65
N THR A 154 -16.51 -0.87 -25.21
CA THR A 154 -16.26 -0.72 -26.66
C THR A 154 -16.37 -2.03 -27.45
N GLY A 155 -16.33 -3.19 -26.79
CA GLY A 155 -16.37 -4.51 -27.45
C GLY A 155 -17.75 -4.92 -27.98
N VAL A 156 -18.82 -4.22 -27.59
CA VAL A 156 -20.21 -4.54 -27.95
C VAL A 156 -20.64 -3.85 -29.26
N GLY A 157 -19.80 -2.99 -29.86
CA GLY A 157 -20.20 -2.11 -30.96
C GLY A 157 -19.94 -2.56 -32.40
N LEU A 158 -19.22 -3.66 -32.68
CA LEU A 158 -18.77 -3.95 -34.06
C LEU A 158 -18.98 -5.39 -34.57
N ARG A 159 -19.97 -6.12 -34.06
CA ARG A 159 -20.40 -7.39 -34.67
C ARG A 159 -21.89 -7.44 -34.97
N THR A 160 -22.39 -6.48 -35.76
CA THR A 160 -23.52 -6.72 -36.67
C THR A 160 -23.39 -5.83 -37.91
N TYR A 161 -23.75 -6.39 -39.07
CA TYR A 161 -23.80 -5.80 -40.42
C TYR A 161 -22.47 -5.69 -41.19
N SER A 162 -22.11 -6.77 -41.90
CA SER A 162 -22.33 -6.94 -43.35
C SER A 162 -21.67 -8.22 -43.84
#